data_AF-A0A3B9PJY8-F1
#
_entry.id   AF-A0A3B9PJY8-F1
#
_cell.length_a   1.000
_cell.length_b   1.000
_cell.length_c   1.000
_cell.angle_alpha   90.00
_cell.angle_beta   90.00
_cell.angle_gamma   90.00
#
_symmetry.space_group_name_H-M   'P 1'
#
loop_
_entity.id
_entity.type
_entity.pdbx_description
1 polymer ?
#
loop_
_entity_poly.entity_id
_entity_poly.type
_entity_poly.pdbx_seq_one_letter_code
_entity_poly.pdbx_strand_id
1 'polypeptide(L)'
;MDASPTPDPRRFAPTTGLPGLDAVLCGVAPGDNIVWQIQSLDDYRALVLPYAAAARSQQRRLIYFRFAAHPALITDGDGVEIHHPRPEDGFDAFVDQVHSVIEAAGPETLYIFDCLSDLADAWQSDRMLGNFFRLT
;
A
#
# COMPACT_ATOMS: atom_id res chain seq x y z
N MET A 1 -38.68 5.11 8.28
CA MET A 1 -38.11 4.18 7.28
C MET A 1 -37.19 5.01 6.42
N ASP A 2 -35.95 5.17 6.88
CA ASP A 2 -34.94 5.93 6.17
C ASP A 2 -34.39 5.01 5.07
N ALA A 3 -34.60 5.39 3.81
CA ALA A 3 -34.10 4.61 2.69
C ALA A 3 -32.58 4.75 2.67
N SER A 4 -31.87 3.70 3.05
CA SER A 4 -30.41 3.63 2.91
C SER A 4 -30.06 3.93 1.44
N PRO A 5 -29.15 4.87 1.16
CA PRO A 5 -28.81 5.22 -0.22
C PRO A 5 -28.24 3.99 -0.92
N THR A 6 -28.78 3.68 -2.10
CA THR A 6 -28.28 2.63 -2.98
C THR A 6 -26.80 2.92 -3.29
N PRO A 7 -25.86 1.99 -3.07
CA PRO A 7 -24.45 2.25 -3.33
C PRO A 7 -24.25 2.59 -4.81
N ASP A 8 -23.63 3.73 -5.10
CA ASP A 8 -23.29 4.13 -6.47
C ASP A 8 -22.26 3.11 -7.02
N PRO A 9 -22.56 2.37 -8.09
CA PRO A 9 -21.65 1.37 -8.66
C PRO A 9 -20.35 1.98 -9.22
N ARG A 10 -20.23 3.31 -9.26
CA ARG A 10 -19.00 4.02 -9.63
C ARG A 10 -18.09 4.36 -8.45
N ARG A 11 -18.56 4.18 -7.21
CA ARG A 11 -17.79 4.52 -6.02
C ARG A 11 -16.81 3.39 -5.74
N PHE A 12 -15.52 3.72 -5.73
CA PHE A 12 -14.48 2.79 -5.31
C PHE A 12 -14.85 2.17 -3.95
N ALA A 13 -14.78 0.85 -3.85
CA ALA A 13 -14.99 0.13 -2.59
C ALA A 13 -13.64 -0.46 -2.15
N PRO A 14 -12.88 0.25 -1.31
CA PRO A 14 -11.65 -0.29 -0.76
C PRO A 14 -11.93 -1.60 -0.01
N THR A 15 -11.05 -2.57 -0.20
CA THR A 15 -11.14 -3.93 0.35
C THR A 15 -9.74 -4.48 0.43
N THR A 16 -9.48 -5.37 1.39
CA THR A 16 -8.24 -6.16 1.45
C THR A 16 -8.20 -7.28 0.40
N GLY A 17 -9.30 -7.53 -0.31
CA GLY A 17 -9.50 -8.71 -1.17
C GLY A 17 -9.86 -9.97 -0.39
N LEU A 18 -9.92 -9.89 0.95
CA LEU A 18 -10.27 -10.98 1.86
C LEU A 18 -11.54 -10.60 2.64
N PRO A 19 -12.73 -11.12 2.26
CA PRO A 19 -13.99 -10.71 2.89
C PRO A 19 -14.05 -10.94 4.39
N GLY A 20 -13.40 -12.01 4.89
CA GLY A 20 -13.31 -12.28 6.32
C GLY A 20 -12.49 -11.23 7.07
N LEU A 21 -11.42 -10.73 6.44
CA LEU A 21 -10.58 -9.68 7.03
C LEU A 21 -11.28 -8.33 6.96
N ASP A 22 -11.93 -8.00 5.85
CA ASP A 22 -12.76 -6.79 5.74
C ASP A 22 -13.84 -6.74 6.82
N ALA A 23 -14.47 -7.87 7.14
CA ALA A 23 -15.47 -7.94 8.21
C ALA A 23 -14.86 -7.66 9.59
N VAL A 24 -13.65 -8.16 9.86
CA VAL A 24 -12.91 -7.91 11.12
C VAL A 24 -12.49 -6.45 11.24
N LEU A 25 -12.14 -5.81 10.11
CA LEU A 25 -11.78 -4.39 10.06
C LEU A 25 -13.00 -3.45 10.01
N CYS A 26 -14.22 -3.99 9.94
CA CYS A 26 -15.46 -3.23 9.70
C CYS A 26 -15.46 -2.46 8.36
N GLY A 27 -14.78 -3.00 7.35
CA GLY A 27 -14.57 -2.39 6.03
C GLY A 27 -13.28 -1.57 5.95
N VAL A 28 -12.89 -1.19 4.74
CA VAL A 28 -11.74 -0.30 4.47
C VAL A 28 -12.26 0.96 3.80
N ALA A 29 -11.82 2.12 4.26
CA ALA A 29 -12.18 3.43 3.72
C ALA A 29 -11.05 4.03 2.87
N PRO A 30 -11.36 4.90 1.89
CA PRO A 30 -10.34 5.64 1.17
C PRO A 30 -9.51 6.49 2.12
N GLY A 31 -8.19 6.40 2.02
CA GLY A 31 -7.25 7.10 2.89
C GLY A 31 -6.81 6.29 4.13
N ASP A 32 -7.37 5.10 4.36
CA ASP A 32 -6.87 4.22 5.40
C ASP A 32 -5.45 3.75 5.09
N ASN A 33 -4.57 3.83 6.09
CA ASN A 33 -3.25 3.22 6.05
C ASN A 33 -3.28 1.94 6.89
N ILE A 34 -3.22 0.79 6.21
CA ILE A 34 -3.23 -0.52 6.86
C ILE A 34 -1.80 -1.03 6.95
N VAL A 35 -1.28 -1.10 8.17
CA VAL A 35 0.08 -1.55 8.45
C VAL A 35 0.02 -2.91 9.13
N TRP A 36 0.70 -3.89 8.55
CA TRP A 36 0.72 -5.26 9.07
C TRP A 36 2.02 -5.54 9.81
N GLN A 37 1.89 -6.06 11.03
CA GLN A 37 3.00 -6.73 11.71
C GLN A 37 2.92 -8.22 11.40
N ILE A 38 3.90 -8.71 10.65
CA ILE A 38 3.99 -10.09 10.16
C ILE A 38 5.25 -10.79 10.69
N GLN A 39 5.22 -12.13 10.70
CA GLN A 39 6.38 -12.94 11.12
C GLN A 39 7.21 -13.43 9.93
N SER A 40 6.61 -13.51 8.74
CA SER A 40 7.28 -13.96 7.53
C SER A 40 6.79 -13.21 6.30
N LEU A 41 7.64 -13.09 5.28
CA LEU A 41 7.28 -12.46 4.01
C LEU A 41 6.11 -13.19 3.33
N ASP A 42 6.00 -14.51 3.49
CA ASP A 42 4.90 -15.29 2.93
C ASP A 42 3.54 -14.87 3.51
N ASP A 43 3.48 -14.54 4.81
CA ASP A 43 2.27 -13.97 5.42
C ASP A 43 1.92 -12.64 4.78
N TYR A 44 2.91 -11.79 4.47
CA TYR A 44 2.64 -10.53 3.80
C TYR A 44 2.12 -10.74 2.38
N ARG A 45 2.71 -11.67 1.63
CA ARG A 45 2.25 -12.01 0.27
C ARG A 45 0.82 -12.53 0.28
N ALA A 46 0.42 -13.30 1.30
CA ALA A 46 -0.95 -13.77 1.46
C ALA A 46 -1.98 -12.63 1.65
N LEU A 47 -1.54 -11.45 2.12
CA LEU A 47 -2.38 -10.24 2.26
C LEU A 47 -2.32 -9.34 1.02
N VAL A 48 -1.12 -9.17 0.47
CA VAL A 48 -0.84 -8.26 -0.65
C VAL A 48 -1.40 -8.77 -1.98
N LEU A 49 -1.31 -10.08 -2.24
CA LEU A 49 -1.76 -10.65 -3.51
C LEU A 49 -3.29 -10.52 -3.70
N PRO A 50 -4.15 -10.85 -2.70
CA PRO A 50 -5.59 -10.58 -2.80
C PRO A 50 -5.92 -9.09 -2.97
N TYR A 51 -5.20 -8.22 -2.25
CA TYR A 51 -5.37 -6.77 -2.37
C TYR A 51 -5.08 -6.26 -3.78
N ALA A 52 -3.97 -6.72 -4.38
CA ALA A 52 -3.63 -6.38 -5.76
C ALA A 52 -4.64 -6.92 -6.78
N ALA A 53 -5.12 -8.15 -6.58
CA ALA A 53 -6.17 -8.74 -7.42
C ALA A 53 -7.49 -7.96 -7.33
N ALA A 54 -7.84 -7.46 -6.14
CA ALA A 54 -9.03 -6.63 -5.93
C ALA A 54 -8.89 -5.25 -6.59
N ALA A 55 -7.71 -4.62 -6.50
CA ALA A 55 -7.43 -3.37 -7.22
C ALA A 55 -7.63 -3.55 -8.74
N ARG A 56 -7.10 -4.64 -9.28
CA ARG A 56 -7.22 -4.98 -10.70
C ARG A 56 -8.67 -5.25 -11.12
N SER A 57 -9.42 -6.01 -10.34
CA SER A 57 -10.82 -6.32 -10.66
C SER A 57 -11.71 -5.07 -10.64
N GLN A 58 -11.37 -4.08 -9.81
CA GLN A 58 -12.02 -2.77 -9.76
C GLN A 58 -11.45 -1.75 -10.75
N GLN A 59 -10.52 -2.16 -11.61
CA GLN A 59 -9.82 -1.31 -12.59
C GLN A 59 -9.20 -0.07 -11.95
N ARG A 60 -8.65 -0.23 -10.75
CA ARG A 60 -7.97 0.85 -10.02
C ARG A 60 -6.47 0.80 -10.26
N ARG A 61 -5.86 1.99 -10.29
CA ARG A 61 -4.42 2.13 -10.38
C ARG A 61 -3.81 1.62 -9.09
N LEU A 62 -2.84 0.72 -9.21
CA LEU A 62 -2.08 0.18 -8.09
C LEU A 62 -0.61 0.50 -8.28
N ILE A 63 -0.03 1.18 -7.32
CA ILE A 63 1.39 1.52 -7.27
C ILE A 63 2.05 0.68 -6.19
N TYR A 64 3.16 0.03 -6.54
CA TYR A 64 3.98 -0.73 -5.61
C TYR A 64 5.35 -0.06 -5.47
N PHE A 65 5.65 0.43 -4.27
CA PHE A 65 6.96 0.98 -3.92
C PHE A 65 7.88 -0.15 -3.44
N ARG A 66 8.81 -0.53 -4.31
CA ARG A 66 9.77 -1.60 -4.10
C ARG A 66 11.16 -1.04 -3.77
N PHE A 67 11.59 -1.19 -2.53
CA PHE A 67 12.85 -0.65 -2.01
C PHE A 67 13.60 -1.62 -1.09
N ALA A 68 13.01 -2.75 -0.71
CA ALA A 68 13.62 -3.73 0.18
C ALA A 68 14.39 -4.81 -0.60
N ALA A 69 15.30 -5.49 0.11
CA ALA A 69 16.14 -6.54 -0.46
C ALA A 69 15.41 -7.88 -0.64
N HIS A 70 14.24 -8.05 -0.04
CA HIS A 70 13.46 -9.27 -0.16
C HIS A 70 12.92 -9.49 -1.58
N PRO A 71 12.54 -10.72 -1.95
CA PRO A 71 11.89 -10.98 -3.24
C PRO A 71 10.65 -10.10 -3.44
N ALA A 72 10.41 -9.68 -4.69
CA ALA A 72 9.26 -8.83 -5.02
C ALA A 72 7.94 -9.48 -4.60
N LEU A 73 7.06 -8.69 -3.97
CA LEU A 73 5.75 -9.16 -3.54
C LEU A 73 4.82 -9.38 -4.74
N ILE A 74 4.89 -8.47 -5.72
CA ILE A 74 4.09 -8.43 -6.95
C ILE A 74 5.00 -8.16 -8.14
N THR A 75 4.58 -8.59 -9.34
CA THR A 75 5.32 -8.39 -10.59
C THR A 75 4.60 -7.43 -11.54
N ASP A 76 5.34 -6.76 -12.42
CA ASP A 76 4.76 -5.80 -13.40
C ASP A 76 3.68 -6.41 -14.31
N GLY A 77 3.73 -7.74 -14.53
CA GLY A 77 2.73 -8.47 -15.33
C GLY A 77 1.31 -8.44 -14.76
N ASP A 78 1.14 -7.99 -13.51
CA ASP A 78 -0.13 -8.00 -12.81
C ASP A 78 -0.97 -6.72 -13.03
N GLY A 79 -0.49 -5.78 -13.86
CA GLY A 79 -1.13 -4.48 -14.06
C GLY A 79 -0.82 -3.49 -12.93
N VAL A 80 0.33 -3.67 -12.30
CA VAL A 80 0.84 -2.87 -11.19
C VAL A 80 1.97 -1.99 -11.68
N GLU A 81 1.99 -0.75 -11.24
CA GLU A 81 3.07 0.19 -11.52
C GLU A 81 4.11 0.12 -10.41
N ILE A 82 5.32 -0.36 -10.72
CA ILE A 82 6.37 -0.54 -9.72
C ILE A 82 7.34 0.64 -9.75
N HIS A 83 7.49 1.30 -8.60
CA HIS A 83 8.48 2.36 -8.38
C HIS A 83 9.55 1.88 -7.42
N HIS A 84 10.80 2.29 -7.66
CA HIS A 84 11.96 1.86 -6.87
C HIS A 84 12.63 3.04 -6.17
N PRO A 85 11.99 3.64 -5.14
CA PRO A 85 12.64 4.67 -4.35
C PRO A 85 13.85 4.07 -3.62
N ARG A 86 14.91 4.86 -3.47
CA ARG A 86 16.21 4.36 -2.96
C ARG A 86 16.46 4.80 -1.53
N PRO A 87 16.37 3.91 -0.52
CA PRO A 87 16.64 4.26 0.86
C PRO A 87 18.09 4.74 1.09
N GLU A 88 19.04 4.29 0.26
CA GLU A 88 20.45 4.66 0.31
C GLU A 88 20.73 6.13 -0.03
N ASP A 89 19.79 6.82 -0.69
CA ASP A 89 19.89 8.26 -0.97
C ASP A 89 19.64 9.12 0.28
N GLY A 90 19.23 8.49 1.39
CA GLY A 90 18.88 9.15 2.65
C GLY A 90 17.38 9.38 2.81
N PHE A 91 16.95 9.60 4.06
CA PHE A 91 15.53 9.71 4.43
C PHE A 91 14.78 10.78 3.63
N ASP A 92 15.28 12.01 3.62
CA ASP A 92 14.60 13.13 2.95
C ASP A 92 14.45 12.87 1.44
N ALA A 93 15.50 12.38 0.78
CA ALA A 93 15.47 12.06 -0.64
C ALA A 93 14.53 10.88 -0.96
N PHE A 94 14.43 9.88 -0.09
CA PHE A 94 13.49 8.78 -0.25
C PHE A 94 12.04 9.25 -0.11
N VAL A 95 11.77 10.07 0.91
CA VAL A 95 10.45 10.67 1.15
C VAL A 95 10.02 11.51 -0.05
N ASP A 96 10.91 12.35 -0.59
CA ASP A 96 10.64 13.14 -1.79
C ASP A 96 10.32 12.28 -3.02
N GLN A 97 11.03 11.16 -3.20
CA GLN A 97 10.76 10.20 -4.28
C GLN A 97 9.37 9.58 -4.16
N VAL A 98 8.98 9.12 -2.97
CA VAL A 98 7.65 8.56 -2.71
C VAL A 98 6.56 9.61 -2.93
N HIS A 99 6.72 10.81 -2.37
CA HIS A 99 5.75 11.90 -2.52
C HIS A 99 5.55 12.31 -3.97
N SER A 100 6.63 12.44 -4.75
CA SER A 100 6.55 12.80 -6.16
C SER A 100 5.69 11.81 -6.96
N VAL A 101 5.77 10.52 -6.63
CA VAL A 101 4.95 9.48 -7.26
C VAL A 101 3.49 9.58 -6.82
N ILE A 102 3.23 9.75 -5.52
CA ILE A 102 1.87 9.88 -4.96
C ILE A 102 1.16 11.13 -5.52
N GLU A 103 1.86 12.27 -5.63
CA GLU A 103 1.30 13.49 -6.21
C GLU A 103 0.95 13.33 -7.70
N ALA A 104 1.76 12.58 -8.45
CA ALA A 104 1.50 12.27 -9.86
C ALA A 104 0.44 11.16 -10.05
N ALA A 105 0.12 10.40 -9.01
CA ALA A 105 -0.74 9.22 -9.09
C ALA A 105 -2.21 9.57 -9.39
N GLY A 106 -2.68 10.69 -8.85
CA GLY A 106 -4.08 11.10 -8.92
C GLY A 106 -4.98 10.37 -7.90
N PRO A 107 -6.25 10.79 -7.77
CA PRO A 107 -7.17 10.30 -6.75
C PRO A 107 -7.53 8.82 -6.94
N GLU A 108 -7.94 8.17 -5.86
CA GLU A 108 -8.34 6.74 -5.82
C GLU A 108 -7.25 5.76 -6.28
N THR A 109 -5.99 6.17 -6.23
CA THR A 109 -4.84 5.26 -6.41
C THR A 109 -4.57 4.47 -5.14
N LEU A 110 -4.27 3.19 -5.32
CA LEU A 110 -3.91 2.28 -4.25
C LEU A 110 -2.39 2.12 -4.19
N TYR A 111 -1.86 1.96 -2.99
CA TYR A 111 -0.43 1.86 -2.75
C TYR A 111 -0.09 0.61 -1.96
N ILE A 112 1.02 -0.01 -2.31
CA ILE A 112 1.68 -1.09 -1.57
C ILE A 112 3.13 -0.67 -1.37
N PHE A 113 3.66 -0.91 -0.19
CA PHE A 113 5.06 -0.65 0.14
C PHE A 113 5.74 -1.98 0.48
N ASP A 114 7.04 -2.07 0.23
CA ASP A 114 7.85 -3.12 0.82
C ASP A 114 7.86 -3.07 2.35
N CYS A 115 8.44 -4.10 2.96
CA CYS A 115 8.63 -4.18 4.41
C CYS A 115 9.37 -2.93 4.92
N LEU A 116 8.66 -2.10 5.69
CA LEU A 116 9.19 -0.86 6.24
C LEU A 116 10.33 -1.10 7.24
N SER A 117 10.44 -2.30 7.81
CA SER A 117 11.56 -2.68 8.68
C SER A 117 12.92 -2.60 7.96
N ASP A 118 12.97 -2.85 6.65
CA ASP A 118 14.21 -2.70 5.86
C ASP A 118 14.69 -1.24 5.79
N LEU A 119 13.80 -0.25 5.98
CA LEU A 119 14.17 1.16 6.06
C LEU A 119 14.86 1.51 7.38
N ALA A 120 14.51 0.83 8.48
CA ALA A 120 15.16 1.04 9.78
C ALA A 120 16.65 0.65 9.72
N ASP A 121 16.96 -0.43 9.00
CA ASP A 121 18.33 -0.88 8.76
C ASP A 121 19.13 0.14 7.92
N ALA A 122 18.48 0.75 6.93
CA ALA A 122 19.11 1.75 6.05
C ALA A 122 19.41 3.09 6.76
N TRP A 123 18.52 3.54 7.66
CA TRP A 123 18.58 4.89 8.24
C TRP A 123 19.08 4.95 9.69
N GLN A 124 19.40 3.81 10.30
CA GLN A 124 20.00 3.68 11.65
C GLN A 124 19.23 4.43 12.76
N SER A 125 17.92 4.67 12.62
CA SER A 125 17.11 5.33 13.66
C SER A 125 15.61 5.07 13.53
N ASP A 126 15.04 4.40 14.53
CA ASP A 126 13.58 4.16 14.69
C ASP A 126 12.75 5.46 14.66
N ARG A 127 13.35 6.61 15.01
CA ARG A 127 12.68 7.92 14.98
C ARG A 127 12.31 8.38 13.56
N MET A 128 13.09 8.00 12.54
CA MET A 128 12.79 8.38 11.16
C MET A 128 11.68 7.51 10.56
N LEU A 129 11.61 6.24 10.93
CA LEU A 129 10.51 5.36 10.55
C LEU A 129 9.15 5.89 11.05
N GLY A 130 9.10 6.39 12.28
CA GLY A 130 7.90 7.01 12.85
C GLY A 130 7.46 8.31 12.14
N ASN A 131 8.36 9.03 11.46
CA ASN A 131 8.00 10.22 10.68
C ASN A 131 7.44 9.88 9.30
N PHE A 132 7.86 8.75 8.70
CA PHE A 132 7.32 8.30 7.41
C PHE A 132 5.80 8.09 7.45
N PHE A 133 5.30 7.39 8.48
CA PHE A 133 3.85 7.18 8.68
C PHE A 133 3.04 8.46 8.90
N ARG A 134 3.69 9.59 9.23
CA ARG A 134 3.02 10.88 9.45
C ARG A 134 2.99 11.76 8.22
N LEU A 135 3.80 11.44 7.21
CA LEU A 135 3.96 12.22 5.98
C LEU A 135 3.13 11.64 4.83
N THR A 136 2.96 10.31 4.75
CA THR A 136 2.09 9.62 3.78
C THR A 136 0.61 9.74 4.12
#